data_AF-A0AA35Q2U2-F1
#
_entry.id   AF-A0AA35Q2U2-F1
#
_cell.length_a   1.000
_cell.length_b   1.000
_cell.length_c   1.000
_cell.angle_alpha   90.00
_cell.angle_beta   90.00
_cell.angle_gamma   90.00
#
_symmetry.space_group_name_H-M   'P 1'
#
loop_
_entity.id
_entity.type
_entity.pdbx_description
1 polymer ?
#
loop_
_entity_poly.entity_id
_entity_poly.type
_entity_poly.pdbx_seq_one_letter_code
_entity_poly.pdbx_strand_id
1 'polypeptide(L)'
;MTMAVAPLDLDMDRSVDQQLRRFSYTDAAHGKELYSFYGNRVIEHVTASGTTVAIKVKTPDAMDSTEADMMHHAATNNILAPKVLTFYDIVVNKSIARAMVSERVPGVPLSDVWNDYDEDQQEHVKDQLRAQLARMRQVTQPYIGRVDRQPTRNMFDRTQNSTCGPFATEKEFDRWCLGHVAAKPLARLRWRLALRHMRKDPSKTNKNARRDSKASANDFDRRQRFVLTHGDLTPRNIIVDGTTLTGIVDWERSGFYPEYAEYAFAMVLCHEHEKWWIPVLKDILDPCPEQRLTFTRLVEDNYPY
;
A
#
# COMPACT_ATOMS: atom_id res chain seq x y z
N MET A 1 -3.47 35.73 -64.05
CA MET A 1 -4.14 34.48 -63.68
C MET A 1 -3.55 34.06 -62.35
N THR A 2 -4.17 34.51 -61.25
CA THR A 2 -3.66 34.31 -59.89
C THR A 2 -4.83 33.72 -59.11
N MET A 3 -4.78 32.41 -58.86
CA MET A 3 -5.79 31.74 -58.05
C MET A 3 -5.57 32.13 -56.59
N ALA A 4 -6.56 32.80 -56.01
CA ALA A 4 -6.67 32.98 -54.57
C ALA A 4 -7.04 31.63 -53.95
N VAL A 5 -6.16 31.09 -53.11
CA VAL A 5 -6.49 29.97 -52.23
C VAL A 5 -7.27 30.55 -51.06
N ALA A 6 -8.52 30.11 -50.88
CA ALA A 6 -9.34 30.47 -49.73
C ALA A 6 -8.70 29.95 -48.43
N PRO A 7 -8.76 30.69 -47.32
CA PRO A 7 -8.29 30.19 -46.03
C PRO A 7 -9.22 29.07 -45.57
N LEU A 8 -8.66 27.93 -45.14
CA LEU A 8 -9.42 26.88 -44.47
C LEU A 8 -10.07 27.45 -43.19
N ASP A 9 -11.38 27.28 -43.09
CA ASP A 9 -12.19 27.64 -41.92
C ASP A 9 -11.66 26.98 -40.63
N LEU A 10 -11.28 27.83 -39.67
CA LEU A 10 -10.91 27.47 -38.29
C LEU A 10 -12.13 27.41 -37.34
N ASP A 11 -13.34 27.28 -37.88
CA ASP A 11 -14.58 27.30 -37.08
C ASP A 11 -14.88 25.98 -36.34
N MET A 12 -14.06 24.95 -36.53
CA MET A 12 -14.15 23.67 -35.83
C MET A 12 -13.60 23.72 -34.37
N ASP A 13 -12.98 24.83 -33.96
CA ASP A 13 -12.05 24.83 -32.82
C ASP A 13 -12.60 25.43 -31.50
N ARG A 14 -13.60 26.33 -31.55
CA ARG A 14 -14.13 26.97 -30.32
C ARG A 14 -15.09 26.08 -29.53
N SER A 15 -15.91 25.29 -30.23
CA SER A 15 -16.88 24.38 -29.60
C SER A 15 -16.17 23.21 -28.91
N VAL A 16 -15.17 22.64 -29.58
CA VAL A 16 -14.33 21.57 -29.03
C VAL A 16 -13.52 22.09 -27.85
N ASP A 17 -12.87 23.25 -27.94
CA ASP A 17 -12.13 23.82 -26.78
C ASP A 17 -13.05 24.11 -25.58
N GLN A 18 -14.30 24.54 -25.82
CA GLN A 18 -15.27 24.74 -24.74
C GLN A 18 -15.74 23.41 -24.12
N GLN A 19 -15.85 22.33 -24.90
CA GLN A 19 -16.14 20.98 -24.39
C GLN A 19 -14.95 20.43 -23.61
N LEU A 20 -13.73 20.52 -24.13
CA LEU A 20 -12.50 20.04 -23.49
C LEU A 20 -12.24 20.71 -22.13
N ARG A 21 -12.63 21.99 -21.96
CA ARG A 21 -12.57 22.69 -20.66
C ARG A 21 -13.51 22.12 -19.59
N ARG A 22 -14.55 21.37 -19.97
CA ARG A 22 -15.50 20.72 -19.05
C ARG A 22 -15.05 19.34 -18.62
N PHE A 23 -14.05 18.75 -19.28
CA PHE A 23 -13.54 17.43 -18.91
C PHE A 23 -12.94 17.45 -17.51
N SER A 24 -13.30 16.45 -16.74
CA SER A 24 -12.89 16.24 -15.36
C SER A 24 -12.27 14.85 -15.20
N TYR A 25 -11.78 14.52 -14.01
CA TYR A 25 -11.13 13.23 -13.78
C TYR A 25 -12.07 12.03 -14.02
N THR A 26 -13.38 12.20 -13.90
CA THR A 26 -14.36 11.14 -14.17
C THR A 26 -14.44 10.78 -15.64
N ASP A 27 -14.12 11.73 -16.52
CA ASP A 27 -14.14 11.58 -17.98
C ASP A 27 -12.82 11.01 -18.52
N ALA A 28 -11.82 10.86 -17.66
CA ALA A 28 -10.46 10.54 -18.07
C ALA A 28 -10.29 9.10 -18.59
N ALA A 29 -11.20 8.19 -18.22
CA ALA A 29 -11.15 6.82 -18.69
C ALA A 29 -12.54 6.15 -18.73
N HIS A 30 -12.76 5.33 -19.76
CA HIS A 30 -14.00 4.56 -19.98
C HIS A 30 -13.71 3.05 -19.94
N GLY A 31 -14.58 2.32 -19.25
CA GLY A 31 -14.46 0.87 -19.08
C GLY A 31 -15.48 0.34 -18.08
N LYS A 32 -15.44 -0.98 -17.84
CA LYS A 32 -16.27 -1.60 -16.80
C LYS A 32 -15.69 -1.21 -15.44
N GLU A 33 -16.49 -0.57 -14.61
CA GLU A 33 -16.05 -0.17 -13.28
C GLU A 33 -15.86 -1.40 -12.38
N LEU A 34 -14.67 -1.53 -11.81
CA LEU A 34 -14.34 -2.57 -10.83
C LEU A 34 -14.50 -2.03 -9.42
N TYR A 35 -14.16 -0.76 -9.21
CA TYR A 35 -14.21 -0.09 -7.92
C TYR A 35 -14.34 1.42 -8.09
N SER A 36 -15.17 2.05 -7.25
CA SER A 36 -15.32 3.50 -7.21
C SER A 36 -15.71 3.95 -5.81
N PHE A 37 -14.79 4.61 -5.12
CA PHE A 37 -15.00 5.09 -3.75
C PHE A 37 -14.09 6.28 -3.44
N TYR A 38 -14.66 7.36 -2.88
CA TYR A 38 -13.91 8.56 -2.45
C TYR A 38 -12.86 9.07 -3.47
N GLY A 39 -13.22 9.10 -4.75
CA GLY A 39 -12.33 9.58 -5.82
C GLY A 39 -11.28 8.59 -6.33
N ASN A 40 -11.18 7.39 -5.72
CA ASN A 40 -10.43 6.26 -6.26
C ASN A 40 -11.33 5.52 -7.25
N ARG A 41 -11.00 5.59 -8.54
CA ARG A 41 -11.75 4.85 -9.58
C ARG A 41 -10.83 3.83 -10.24
N VAL A 42 -11.27 2.57 -10.25
CA VAL A 42 -10.57 1.47 -10.94
C VAL A 42 -11.50 0.91 -11.99
N ILE A 43 -11.04 0.89 -13.23
CA ILE A 43 -11.79 0.35 -14.35
C ILE A 43 -11.02 -0.80 -15.01
N GLU A 44 -11.78 -1.76 -15.50
CA GLU A 44 -11.30 -2.79 -16.41
C GLU A 44 -11.39 -2.28 -17.84
N HIS A 45 -10.30 -2.45 -18.58
CA HIS A 45 -10.21 -2.08 -19.99
C HIS A 45 -9.57 -3.22 -20.78
N VAL A 46 -10.10 -3.48 -21.97
CA VAL A 46 -9.50 -4.42 -22.93
C VAL A 46 -8.74 -3.60 -23.97
N THR A 47 -7.43 -3.74 -23.97
CA THR A 47 -6.54 -3.06 -24.92
C THR A 47 -6.82 -3.50 -26.36
N ALA A 48 -6.33 -2.73 -27.34
CA ALA A 48 -6.46 -3.09 -28.76
C ALA A 48 -5.84 -4.45 -29.12
N SER A 49 -4.86 -4.93 -28.35
CA SER A 49 -4.26 -6.26 -28.50
C SER A 49 -5.07 -7.39 -27.85
N GLY A 50 -6.23 -7.09 -27.26
CA GLY A 50 -7.08 -8.07 -26.57
C GLY A 50 -6.65 -8.39 -25.13
N THR A 51 -5.65 -7.69 -24.59
CA THR A 51 -5.19 -7.88 -23.20
C THR A 51 -6.06 -7.07 -22.25
N THR A 52 -6.58 -7.72 -21.20
CA THR A 52 -7.34 -7.04 -20.14
C THR A 52 -6.40 -6.41 -19.11
N VAL A 53 -6.62 -5.14 -18.80
CA VAL A 53 -5.84 -4.35 -17.84
C VAL A 53 -6.76 -3.68 -16.82
N ALA A 54 -6.20 -3.37 -15.66
CA ALA A 54 -6.85 -2.52 -14.66
C ALA A 54 -6.23 -1.10 -14.72
N ILE A 55 -7.08 -0.08 -14.79
CA ILE A 55 -6.68 1.33 -14.82
C ILE A 55 -7.22 2.00 -13.55
N LYS A 56 -6.32 2.36 -12.64
CA LYS A 56 -6.63 3.19 -11.47
C LYS A 56 -6.46 4.66 -11.86
N VAL A 57 -7.49 5.45 -11.66
CA VAL A 57 -7.55 6.88 -12.02
C VAL A 57 -7.92 7.68 -10.78
N LYS A 58 -7.14 8.72 -10.48
CA LYS A 58 -7.46 9.72 -9.46
C LYS A 58 -7.18 11.13 -9.96
N THR A 59 -7.57 12.14 -9.18
CA THR A 59 -7.13 13.52 -9.41
C THR A 59 -5.60 13.64 -9.26
N PRO A 60 -4.95 14.62 -9.93
CA PRO A 60 -3.48 14.75 -9.91
C PRO A 60 -2.86 14.89 -8.52
N ASP A 61 -3.58 15.48 -7.56
CA ASP A 61 -3.11 15.69 -6.19
C ASP A 61 -3.31 14.46 -5.27
N ALA A 62 -4.17 13.52 -5.69
CA ALA A 62 -4.55 12.36 -4.89
C ALA A 62 -3.75 11.10 -5.20
N MET A 63 -2.99 11.07 -6.30
CA MET A 63 -2.15 9.94 -6.69
C MET A 63 -0.74 10.43 -6.98
N ASP A 64 0.28 9.71 -6.55
CA ASP A 64 1.66 9.89 -6.99
C ASP A 64 2.18 8.57 -7.59
N SER A 65 3.35 8.61 -8.22
CA SER A 65 3.94 7.42 -8.83
C SER A 65 4.43 6.41 -7.79
N THR A 66 4.57 6.81 -6.52
CA THR A 66 5.19 5.98 -5.49
C THR A 66 4.33 4.76 -5.13
N GLU A 67 3.00 4.86 -5.27
CA GLU A 67 2.11 3.69 -5.21
C GLU A 67 2.44 2.68 -6.31
N ALA A 68 2.60 3.16 -7.55
CA ALA A 68 2.89 2.33 -8.71
C ALA A 68 4.25 1.64 -8.57
N ASP A 69 5.26 2.38 -8.11
CA ASP A 69 6.61 1.85 -7.91
C ASP A 69 6.64 0.76 -6.84
N MET A 70 5.92 0.94 -5.72
CA MET A 70 5.80 -0.08 -4.68
C MET A 70 5.06 -1.33 -5.17
N MET A 71 3.95 -1.17 -5.89
CA MET A 71 3.18 -2.29 -6.43
C MET A 71 4.00 -3.09 -7.46
N HIS A 72 4.70 -2.41 -8.36
CA HIS A 72 5.60 -3.03 -9.33
C HIS A 72 6.78 -3.74 -8.64
N HIS A 73 7.34 -3.12 -7.60
CA HIS A 73 8.40 -3.74 -6.80
C HIS A 73 7.94 -5.03 -6.13
N ALA A 74 6.74 -5.04 -5.55
CA ALA A 74 6.17 -6.26 -4.96
C ALA A 74 5.99 -7.36 -6.02
N ALA A 75 5.40 -7.04 -7.17
CA ALA A 75 5.16 -7.98 -8.27
C ALA A 75 6.47 -8.60 -8.79
N THR A 76 7.51 -7.78 -8.99
CA THR A 76 8.83 -8.24 -9.46
C THR A 76 9.61 -9.05 -8.43
N ASN A 77 9.18 -9.04 -7.15
CA ASN A 77 9.73 -9.87 -6.08
C ASN A 77 8.85 -11.09 -5.75
N ASN A 78 8.04 -11.57 -6.69
CA ASN A 78 7.20 -12.77 -6.56
C ASN A 78 6.14 -12.67 -5.45
N ILE A 79 5.73 -11.46 -5.09
CA ILE A 79 4.47 -11.25 -4.37
C ILE A 79 3.35 -11.25 -5.40
N LEU A 80 2.19 -11.80 -5.05
CA LEU A 80 0.98 -11.70 -5.87
C LEU A 80 0.46 -10.25 -5.86
N ALA A 81 1.18 -9.34 -6.48
CA ALA A 81 0.76 -7.96 -6.72
C ALA A 81 0.62 -7.74 -8.24
N PRO A 82 -0.30 -6.88 -8.70
CA PRO A 82 -0.42 -6.55 -10.12
C PRO A 82 0.87 -5.92 -10.65
N LYS A 83 1.41 -6.40 -11.77
CA LYS A 83 2.52 -5.70 -12.42
C LYS A 83 2.03 -4.39 -13.01
N VAL A 84 2.66 -3.28 -12.64
CA VAL A 84 2.42 -1.98 -13.28
C VAL A 84 3.03 -2.00 -14.68
N LEU A 85 2.22 -1.60 -15.66
CA LEU A 85 2.61 -1.47 -17.07
C LEU A 85 3.03 -0.04 -17.40
N THR A 86 2.30 0.94 -16.90
CA THR A 86 2.62 2.37 -17.09
C THR A 86 1.92 3.25 -16.07
N PHE A 87 2.44 4.46 -15.93
CA PHE A 87 1.90 5.52 -15.11
C PHE A 87 2.02 6.85 -15.85
N TYR A 88 0.93 7.59 -16.02
CA TYR A 88 0.94 8.83 -16.79
C TYR A 88 -0.13 9.82 -16.34
N ASP A 89 0.11 11.09 -16.65
CA ASP A 89 -0.87 12.16 -16.48
C ASP A 89 -1.80 12.20 -17.70
N ILE A 90 -3.10 12.36 -17.45
CA ILE A 90 -4.10 12.60 -18.48
C ILE A 90 -4.27 14.11 -18.59
N VAL A 91 -3.77 14.65 -19.70
CA VAL A 91 -3.72 16.08 -19.97
C VAL A 91 -4.64 16.40 -21.14
N VAL A 92 -5.55 17.34 -20.91
CA VAL A 92 -6.36 17.95 -21.96
C VAL A 92 -5.85 19.38 -22.17
N ASN A 93 -6.40 20.34 -21.41
CA ASN A 93 -5.86 21.72 -21.32
C ASN A 93 -5.06 21.95 -20.03
N LYS A 94 -5.22 21.03 -19.07
CA LYS A 94 -4.52 20.92 -17.80
C LYS A 94 -4.44 19.43 -17.45
N SER A 95 -3.62 19.05 -16.47
CA SER A 95 -3.70 17.72 -15.89
C SER A 95 -5.06 17.55 -15.21
N ILE A 96 -5.89 16.64 -15.73
CA ILE A 96 -7.23 16.38 -15.20
C ILE A 96 -7.26 15.13 -14.32
N ALA A 97 -6.33 14.20 -14.55
CA ALA A 97 -6.22 12.96 -13.80
C ALA A 97 -4.81 12.38 -13.92
N ARG A 98 -4.51 11.44 -13.04
CA ARG A 98 -3.33 10.58 -13.12
C ARG A 98 -3.80 9.14 -13.16
N ALA A 99 -3.20 8.36 -14.06
CA ALA A 99 -3.61 6.99 -14.33
C ALA A 99 -2.45 6.03 -14.15
N MET A 100 -2.71 4.96 -13.40
CA MET A 100 -1.85 3.80 -13.30
C MET A 100 -2.52 2.65 -14.05
N VAL A 101 -1.82 2.08 -15.03
CA VAL A 101 -2.25 0.90 -15.77
C VAL A 101 -1.46 -0.30 -15.29
N SER A 102 -2.15 -1.38 -14.93
CA SER A 102 -1.58 -2.60 -14.40
C SER A 102 -2.27 -3.85 -14.96
N GLU A 103 -1.67 -5.01 -14.73
CA GLU A 103 -2.31 -6.30 -15.00
C GLU A 103 -3.64 -6.43 -14.25
N ARG A 104 -4.65 -6.99 -14.91
CA ARG A 104 -5.94 -7.27 -14.28
C ARG A 104 -5.86 -8.57 -13.46
N VAL A 105 -5.96 -8.46 -12.14
CA VAL A 105 -5.96 -9.62 -11.23
C VAL A 105 -7.30 -10.36 -11.30
N PRO A 106 -7.37 -11.63 -11.76
CA PRO A 106 -8.63 -12.37 -11.89
C PRO A 106 -9.27 -12.66 -10.52
N GLY A 107 -10.59 -12.80 -10.49
CA GLY A 107 -11.34 -13.10 -9.26
C GLY A 107 -12.09 -11.91 -8.67
N VAL A 108 -12.49 -12.05 -7.41
CA VAL A 108 -13.29 -11.10 -6.62
C VAL A 108 -12.62 -10.79 -5.28
N PRO A 109 -12.94 -9.65 -4.64
CA PRO A 109 -12.47 -9.35 -3.29
C PRO A 109 -12.86 -10.43 -2.28
N LEU A 110 -11.95 -10.73 -1.35
CA LEU A 110 -12.17 -11.74 -0.30
C LEU A 110 -13.36 -11.36 0.60
N SER A 111 -13.60 -10.06 0.79
CA SER A 111 -14.73 -9.52 1.54
C SER A 111 -16.08 -10.02 1.03
N ASP A 112 -16.17 -10.33 -0.26
CA ASP A 112 -17.44 -10.61 -0.94
C ASP A 112 -17.84 -12.09 -0.80
N VAL A 113 -16.86 -12.97 -0.53
CA VAL A 113 -17.05 -14.43 -0.57
C VAL A 113 -16.69 -15.13 0.75
N TRP A 114 -16.01 -14.45 1.69
CA TRP A 114 -15.53 -15.08 2.92
C TRP A 114 -16.63 -15.77 3.74
N ASN A 115 -17.82 -15.16 3.82
CA ASN A 115 -18.94 -15.71 4.59
C ASN A 115 -19.57 -16.95 3.94
N ASP A 116 -19.29 -17.19 2.66
CA ASP A 116 -19.78 -18.36 1.93
C ASP A 116 -18.81 -19.54 2.02
N TYR A 117 -17.58 -19.31 2.50
CA TYR A 117 -16.58 -20.36 2.68
C TYR A 117 -16.83 -21.20 3.93
N ASP A 118 -16.62 -22.50 3.79
CA ASP A 118 -16.47 -23.40 4.93
C ASP A 118 -15.09 -23.25 5.61
N GLU A 119 -14.90 -23.94 6.72
CA GLU A 119 -13.68 -23.85 7.54
C GLU A 119 -12.42 -24.29 6.78
N ASP A 120 -12.51 -25.33 5.95
CA ASP A 120 -11.38 -25.85 5.18
C ASP A 120 -10.98 -24.87 4.06
N GLN A 121 -11.96 -24.25 3.41
CA GLN A 121 -11.75 -23.20 2.41
C GLN A 121 -11.13 -21.95 3.03
N GLN A 122 -11.60 -21.53 4.20
CA GLN A 122 -10.99 -20.41 4.93
C GLN A 122 -9.55 -20.72 5.33
N GLU A 123 -9.26 -21.92 5.83
CA GLU A 123 -7.88 -22.33 6.16
C GLU A 123 -6.99 -22.35 4.92
N HIS A 124 -7.49 -22.85 3.79
CA HIS A 124 -6.75 -22.86 2.54
C HIS A 124 -6.36 -21.46 2.05
N VAL A 125 -7.24 -20.47 2.19
CA VAL A 125 -6.92 -19.07 1.89
C VAL A 125 -5.91 -18.50 2.88
N LYS A 126 -6.06 -18.78 4.18
CA LYS A 126 -5.11 -18.35 5.22
C LYS A 126 -3.71 -18.88 4.98
N ASP A 127 -3.56 -20.13 4.56
CA ASP A 127 -2.25 -20.72 4.23
C ASP A 127 -1.57 -20.00 3.06
N GLN A 128 -2.32 -19.68 2.01
CA GLN A 128 -1.80 -18.91 0.89
C GLN A 128 -1.40 -17.49 1.32
N LEU A 129 -2.19 -16.85 2.18
CA LEU A 129 -1.86 -15.53 2.75
C LEU A 129 -0.59 -15.60 3.61
N ARG A 130 -0.45 -16.58 4.50
CA ARG A 130 0.77 -16.80 5.29
C ARG A 130 1.99 -16.99 4.37
N ALA A 131 1.84 -17.70 3.26
CA ALA A 131 2.91 -17.87 2.28
C ALA A 131 3.30 -16.56 1.60
N GLN A 132 2.33 -15.70 1.20
CA GLN A 132 2.63 -14.37 0.65
C GLN A 132 3.31 -13.46 1.69
N LEU A 133 2.80 -13.43 2.92
CA LEU A 133 3.37 -12.64 4.02
C LEU A 133 4.80 -13.09 4.34
N ALA A 134 5.08 -14.39 4.31
CA ALA A 134 6.42 -14.92 4.47
C ALA A 134 7.36 -14.47 3.33
N ARG A 135 6.88 -14.42 2.08
CA ARG A 135 7.66 -13.87 0.95
C ARG A 135 7.91 -12.38 1.10
N MET A 136 6.90 -11.59 1.49
CA MET A 136 7.06 -10.16 1.75
C MET A 136 8.16 -9.90 2.78
N ARG A 137 8.25 -10.72 3.83
CA ARG A 137 9.32 -10.65 4.84
C ARG A 137 10.72 -10.95 4.32
N GLN A 138 10.85 -11.67 3.21
CA GLN A 138 12.15 -11.92 2.58
C GLN A 138 12.60 -10.74 1.71
N VAL A 139 11.66 -9.93 1.22
CA VAL A 139 11.95 -8.70 0.48
C VAL A 139 12.36 -7.63 1.47
N THR A 140 13.64 -7.24 1.42
CA THR A 140 14.23 -6.36 2.44
C THR A 140 15.04 -5.22 1.86
N GLN A 141 15.08 -4.11 2.61
CA GLN A 141 15.93 -2.96 2.29
C GLN A 141 16.59 -2.36 3.55
N PRO A 142 17.64 -1.53 3.41
CA PRO A 142 18.44 -1.07 4.55
C PRO A 142 17.92 0.18 5.27
N TYR A 143 16.75 0.70 4.90
CA TYR A 143 16.12 1.88 5.51
C TYR A 143 14.60 1.73 5.60
N ILE A 144 13.97 2.44 6.53
CA ILE A 144 12.52 2.52 6.63
C ILE A 144 12.03 3.51 5.59
N GLY A 145 11.09 3.09 4.75
CA GLY A 145 10.48 3.93 3.74
C GLY A 145 10.11 3.19 2.47
N ARG A 146 9.90 3.91 1.38
CA ARG A 146 9.61 3.35 0.05
C ARG A 146 10.87 3.03 -0.73
N VAL A 147 10.70 2.32 -1.84
CA VAL A 147 11.76 2.10 -2.84
C VAL A 147 12.39 3.43 -3.27
N ASP A 148 13.65 3.37 -3.67
CA ASP A 148 14.42 4.52 -4.19
C ASP A 148 14.39 5.78 -3.30
N ARG A 149 14.21 5.60 -1.99
CA ARG A 149 14.13 6.69 -0.99
C ARG A 149 13.03 7.71 -1.29
N GLN A 150 11.96 7.27 -1.95
CA GLN A 150 10.80 8.10 -2.22
C GLN A 150 10.11 8.55 -0.92
N PRO A 151 9.35 9.65 -0.95
CA PRO A 151 8.54 10.10 0.19
C PRO A 151 7.66 8.96 0.70
N THR A 152 7.74 8.67 2.00
CA THR A 152 7.00 7.55 2.58
C THR A 152 5.68 8.07 3.14
N ARG A 153 4.58 7.39 2.86
CA ARG A 153 3.27 7.78 3.38
C ARG A 153 3.26 7.67 4.90
N ASN A 154 2.76 8.72 5.55
CA ASN A 154 2.60 8.70 6.99
C ASN A 154 1.42 7.81 7.36
N MET A 155 1.69 6.61 7.87
CA MET A 155 0.63 5.64 8.20
C MET A 155 -0.26 6.09 9.37
N PHE A 156 0.23 6.98 10.23
CA PHE A 156 -0.52 7.51 11.36
C PHE A 156 -1.47 8.66 10.96
N ASP A 157 -1.24 9.27 9.80
CA ASP A 157 -2.10 10.33 9.26
C ASP A 157 -3.07 9.73 8.24
N ARG A 158 -4.34 9.66 8.62
CA ARG A 158 -5.39 9.07 7.79
C ARG A 158 -6.18 10.11 7.01
N THR A 159 -6.07 11.39 7.37
CA THR A 159 -6.88 12.47 6.81
C THR A 159 -6.10 13.35 5.83
N GLN A 160 -4.76 13.38 5.94
CA GLN A 160 -3.90 14.17 5.06
C GLN A 160 -2.92 13.29 4.29
N ASN A 161 -2.54 13.75 3.10
CA ASN A 161 -1.45 13.17 2.30
C ASN A 161 -0.06 13.53 2.89
N SER A 162 0.10 13.46 4.22
CA SER A 162 1.39 13.75 4.84
C SER A 162 2.36 12.59 4.61
N THR A 163 3.64 12.95 4.59
CA THR A 163 4.73 12.01 4.37
C THR A 163 5.66 12.02 5.59
N CYS A 164 6.36 10.92 5.79
CA CYS A 164 7.39 10.75 6.79
C CYS A 164 8.64 10.13 6.16
N GLY A 165 9.75 10.17 6.89
CA GLY A 165 10.99 9.51 6.48
C GLY A 165 11.55 10.01 5.12
N PRO A 166 12.34 9.17 4.43
CA PRO A 166 12.81 7.85 4.86
C PRO A 166 13.69 7.94 6.13
N PHE A 167 13.80 6.84 6.87
CA PHE A 167 14.63 6.77 8.08
C PHE A 167 15.72 5.72 7.92
N ALA A 168 16.98 6.07 8.23
CA ALA A 168 18.08 5.12 8.08
C ALA A 168 18.01 4.00 9.12
N THR A 169 17.37 4.23 10.27
CA THR A 169 17.28 3.26 11.36
C THR A 169 15.92 3.28 12.05
N GLU A 170 15.56 2.17 12.69
CA GLU A 170 14.39 2.10 13.55
C GLU A 170 14.44 3.12 14.70
N LYS A 171 15.64 3.44 15.19
CA LYS A 171 15.84 4.47 16.22
C LYS A 171 15.43 5.86 15.73
N GLU A 172 15.66 6.18 14.46
CA GLU A 172 15.23 7.45 13.86
C GLU A 172 13.72 7.49 13.68
N PHE A 173 13.12 6.40 13.19
CA PHE A 173 11.67 6.26 13.09
C PHE A 173 10.99 6.40 14.47
N ASP A 174 11.47 5.66 15.48
CA ASP A 174 10.98 5.76 16.86
C ASP A 174 11.10 7.19 17.43
N ARG A 175 12.18 7.91 17.10
CA ARG A 175 12.37 9.31 17.52
C ARG A 175 11.34 10.22 16.85
N TRP A 176 11.10 10.01 15.55
CA TRP A 176 10.09 10.74 14.79
C TRP A 176 8.69 10.48 15.36
N CYS A 177 8.32 9.21 15.57
CA CYS A 177 7.06 8.81 16.22
C CYS A 177 6.90 9.49 17.59
N LEU A 178 7.94 9.44 18.45
CA LEU A 178 7.90 10.04 19.79
C LEU A 178 7.73 11.57 19.75
N GLY A 179 8.23 12.23 18.69
CA GLY A 179 8.03 13.65 18.45
C GLY A 179 6.56 14.00 18.20
N HIS A 180 5.79 13.06 17.65
CA HIS A 180 4.36 13.17 17.38
C HIS A 180 3.50 12.64 18.52
N VAL A 181 4.05 12.27 19.67
CA VAL A 181 3.25 11.92 20.85
C VAL A 181 3.08 13.16 21.73
N ALA A 182 1.84 13.55 22.03
CA ALA A 182 1.48 14.58 23.02
C ALA A 182 1.69 14.11 24.47
N ALA A 183 2.92 13.68 24.80
CA ALA A 183 3.30 13.19 26.12
C ALA A 183 4.17 14.19 26.90
N LYS A 184 3.99 14.23 28.23
CA LYS A 184 4.85 15.00 29.16
C LYS A 184 6.33 14.53 29.06
N PRO A 185 7.32 15.39 29.37
CA PRO A 185 8.74 15.06 29.22
C PRO A 185 9.17 13.74 29.90
N LEU A 186 8.67 13.47 31.11
CA LEU A 186 8.95 12.22 31.83
C LEU A 186 8.38 10.98 31.11
N ALA A 187 7.17 11.08 30.56
CA ALA A 187 6.56 10.00 29.78
C ALA A 187 7.33 9.76 28.47
N ARG A 188 7.76 10.83 27.78
CA ARG A 188 8.64 10.71 26.60
C ARG A 188 9.97 10.03 26.93
N LEU A 189 10.57 10.34 28.09
CA LEU A 189 11.80 9.68 28.55
C LEU A 189 11.57 8.17 28.82
N ARG A 190 10.46 7.81 29.47
CA ARG A 190 10.09 6.40 29.71
C ARG A 190 9.91 5.64 28.40
N TRP A 191 9.19 6.21 27.43
CA TRP A 191 9.04 5.61 26.10
C TRP A 191 10.36 5.48 25.36
N ARG A 192 11.22 6.50 25.40
CA ARG A 192 12.56 6.43 24.80
C ARG A 192 13.40 5.28 25.34
N LEU A 193 13.30 5.02 26.65
CA LEU A 193 13.96 3.87 27.29
C LEU A 193 13.30 2.54 26.89
N ALA A 194 11.97 2.47 26.89
CA ALA A 194 11.22 1.28 26.48
C ALA A 194 11.55 0.87 25.03
N LEU A 195 11.49 1.81 24.09
CA LEU A 195 11.82 1.59 22.67
C LEU A 195 13.27 1.09 22.50
N ARG A 196 14.21 1.60 23.30
CA ARG A 196 15.59 1.10 23.29
C ARG A 196 15.69 -0.36 23.72
N HIS A 197 14.86 -0.81 24.67
CA HIS A 197 14.84 -2.21 25.08
C HIS A 197 14.14 -3.09 24.04
N MET A 198 13.03 -2.62 23.46
CA MET A 198 12.29 -3.35 22.43
C MET A 198 13.13 -3.62 21.17
N ARG A 199 13.98 -2.68 20.76
CA ARG A 199 14.92 -2.89 19.64
C ARG A 199 16.01 -3.94 19.89
N LYS A 200 16.36 -4.18 21.16
CA LYS A 200 17.47 -5.08 21.53
C LYS A 200 17.07 -6.55 21.65
N ASP A 201 15.78 -6.87 21.59
CA ASP A 201 15.29 -8.24 21.74
C ASP A 201 14.63 -8.79 20.45
N PRO A 202 15.38 -9.01 19.37
CA PRO A 202 14.90 -9.78 18.22
C PRO A 202 14.86 -11.30 18.49
N SER A 203 15.35 -11.75 19.66
CA SER A 203 15.61 -13.18 19.95
C SER A 203 14.45 -13.93 20.61
N LYS A 204 13.38 -13.22 21.00
CA LYS A 204 12.19 -13.81 21.66
C LYS A 204 10.92 -13.82 20.82
N THR A 205 10.91 -13.18 19.65
CA THR A 205 9.72 -13.08 18.79
C THR A 205 9.60 -14.21 17.76
N ASN A 206 10.67 -14.90 17.39
CA ASN A 206 10.60 -15.92 16.34
C ASN A 206 11.04 -17.32 16.84
N LYS A 207 10.07 -18.17 17.23
CA LYS A 207 10.32 -19.59 17.56
C LYS A 207 10.78 -20.40 16.34
N ASN A 208 10.47 -19.95 15.12
CA ASN A 208 10.83 -20.63 13.87
C ASN A 208 12.24 -20.26 13.36
N ALA A 209 12.79 -19.10 13.77
CA ALA A 209 14.17 -18.70 13.43
C ALA A 209 15.26 -19.55 14.15
N ARG A 210 14.86 -20.38 15.13
CA ARG A 210 15.79 -21.18 15.94
C ARG A 210 16.31 -22.44 15.26
N ARG A 211 15.71 -22.90 14.16
CA ARG A 211 16.10 -24.19 13.57
C ARG A 211 17.33 -24.12 12.66
N ASP A 212 17.68 -22.94 12.15
CA ASP A 212 18.73 -22.79 11.13
C ASP A 212 19.95 -21.93 11.55
N SER A 213 20.05 -21.52 12.81
CA SER A 213 21.13 -20.62 13.25
C SER A 213 22.38 -21.36 13.74
N LYS A 214 23.19 -21.85 12.80
CA LYS A 214 24.65 -21.82 13.01
C LYS A 214 25.12 -20.38 12.86
N ALA A 215 25.60 -19.81 13.97
CA ALA A 215 26.14 -18.47 14.03
C ALA A 215 27.26 -18.26 12.99
N SER A 216 27.05 -17.31 12.08
CA SER A 216 28.04 -16.78 11.15
C SER A 216 27.86 -15.26 11.10
N ALA A 217 28.89 -14.54 10.67
CA ALA A 217 29.10 -13.08 10.71
C ALA A 217 28.00 -12.16 10.11
N ASN A 218 26.84 -12.71 9.72
CA ASN A 218 25.66 -12.04 9.15
C ASN A 218 24.69 -11.41 10.17
N ASP A 219 24.99 -11.45 11.47
CA ASP A 219 24.07 -10.91 12.49
C ASP A 219 24.02 -9.37 12.46
N PHE A 220 25.03 -8.69 11.89
CA PHE A 220 24.98 -7.23 11.68
C PHE A 220 24.09 -6.85 10.48
N ASP A 221 24.10 -7.63 9.41
CA ASP A 221 23.30 -7.43 8.20
C ASP A 221 21.82 -7.77 8.43
N ARG A 222 21.51 -8.78 9.27
CA ARG A 222 20.12 -9.09 9.68
C ARG A 222 19.49 -8.03 10.59
N ARG A 223 20.28 -7.30 11.37
CA ARG A 223 19.79 -6.30 12.35
C ARG A 223 19.47 -4.94 11.74
N GLN A 224 19.65 -4.75 10.43
CA GLN A 224 19.41 -3.47 9.74
C GLN A 224 18.54 -3.61 8.48
N ARG A 225 17.77 -4.70 8.37
CA ARG A 225 16.90 -4.93 7.22
C ARG A 225 15.44 -4.77 7.61
N PHE A 226 14.78 -3.85 6.94
CA PHE A 226 13.35 -3.61 7.04
C PHE A 226 12.65 -4.44 5.97
N VAL A 227 11.50 -5.00 6.32
CA VAL A 227 10.74 -5.91 5.47
C VAL A 227 9.64 -5.17 4.74
N LEU A 228 9.28 -5.65 3.54
CA LEU A 228 8.14 -5.13 2.81
C LEU A 228 6.85 -5.37 3.61
N THR A 229 6.08 -4.30 3.82
CA THR A 229 4.75 -4.31 4.44
C THR A 229 3.73 -3.71 3.47
N HIS A 230 2.53 -4.25 3.45
CA HIS A 230 1.42 -3.73 2.67
C HIS A 230 0.82 -2.48 3.32
N GLY A 231 0.62 -2.51 4.65
CA GLY A 231 0.12 -1.37 5.41
C GLY A 231 -1.39 -1.14 5.34
N ASP A 232 -2.10 -1.91 4.52
CA ASP A 232 -3.58 -1.92 4.45
C ASP A 232 -4.15 -3.28 4.02
N LEU A 233 -3.86 -4.34 4.81
CA LEU A 233 -4.33 -5.71 4.55
C LEU A 233 -5.82 -5.88 4.89
N THR A 234 -6.69 -5.11 4.26
CA THR A 234 -8.15 -5.30 4.34
C THR A 234 -8.58 -6.41 3.38
N PRO A 235 -9.67 -7.14 3.67
CA PRO A 235 -10.13 -8.22 2.80
C PRO A 235 -10.61 -7.72 1.43
N ARG A 236 -10.92 -6.42 1.30
CA ARG A 236 -11.22 -5.79 0.00
C ARG A 236 -10.00 -5.70 -0.93
N ASN A 237 -8.81 -5.66 -0.35
CA ASN A 237 -7.53 -5.58 -1.06
C ASN A 237 -6.94 -6.96 -1.39
N ILE A 238 -7.63 -8.04 -1.02
CA ILE A 238 -7.22 -9.43 -1.27
C ILE A 238 -8.17 -10.01 -2.31
N ILE A 239 -7.65 -10.48 -3.44
CA ILE A 239 -8.44 -11.00 -4.55
C ILE A 239 -8.28 -12.52 -4.64
N VAL A 240 -9.42 -13.21 -4.78
CA VAL A 240 -9.51 -14.67 -4.86
C VAL A 240 -10.35 -15.11 -6.06
N ASP A 241 -9.95 -16.22 -6.67
CA ASP A 241 -10.75 -16.95 -7.67
C ASP A 241 -11.05 -18.35 -7.13
N GLY A 242 -12.33 -18.63 -6.86
CA GLY A 242 -12.69 -19.75 -6.00
C GLY A 242 -12.07 -19.56 -4.62
N THR A 243 -11.17 -20.46 -4.20
CA THR A 243 -10.37 -20.35 -2.97
C THR A 243 -8.88 -20.08 -3.24
N THR A 244 -8.51 -19.83 -4.50
CA THR A 244 -7.13 -19.52 -4.88
C THR A 244 -6.87 -18.04 -4.72
N LEU A 245 -5.83 -17.69 -3.98
CA LEU A 245 -5.35 -16.31 -3.88
C LEU A 245 -4.71 -15.90 -5.21
N THR A 246 -5.24 -14.86 -5.85
CA THR A 246 -4.77 -14.40 -7.18
C THR A 246 -4.07 -13.05 -7.11
N GLY A 247 -4.35 -12.22 -6.11
CA GLY A 247 -3.65 -10.95 -5.93
C GLY A 247 -3.92 -10.21 -4.63
N ILE A 248 -3.00 -9.30 -4.31
CA ILE A 248 -3.04 -8.31 -3.24
C ILE A 248 -2.88 -6.96 -3.94
N VAL A 249 -3.90 -6.12 -3.84
CA VAL A 249 -4.01 -4.84 -4.54
C VAL A 249 -3.94 -3.67 -3.55
N ASP A 250 -3.85 -2.45 -4.07
CA ASP A 250 -3.84 -1.21 -3.29
C ASP A 250 -2.62 -1.02 -2.37
N TRP A 251 -1.45 -0.94 -3.01
CA TRP A 251 -0.15 -0.76 -2.35
C TRP A 251 0.13 0.70 -1.92
N GLU A 252 -0.90 1.55 -1.83
CA GLU A 252 -0.79 2.97 -1.54
C GLU A 252 -0.26 3.27 -0.13
N ARG A 253 -0.39 2.34 0.83
CA ARG A 253 0.16 2.48 2.19
C ARG A 253 1.42 1.66 2.44
N SER A 254 1.93 1.00 1.41
CA SER A 254 3.07 0.11 1.54
C SER A 254 4.39 0.84 1.74
N GLY A 255 5.37 0.10 2.24
CA GLY A 255 6.72 0.54 2.48
C GLY A 255 7.52 -0.57 3.18
N PHE A 256 8.76 -0.27 3.53
CA PHE A 256 9.61 -1.17 4.29
C PHE A 256 9.70 -0.70 5.73
N TYR A 257 9.36 -1.58 6.67
CA TYR A 257 9.29 -1.28 8.09
C TYR A 257 9.86 -2.43 8.93
N PRO A 258 10.05 -2.24 10.25
CA PRO A 258 10.39 -3.35 11.13
C PRO A 258 9.35 -4.48 11.05
N GLU A 259 9.76 -5.73 11.29
CA GLU A 259 8.89 -6.92 11.15
C GLU A 259 7.55 -6.82 11.90
N TYR A 260 7.54 -6.15 13.06
CA TYR A 260 6.34 -5.99 13.87
C TYR A 260 5.28 -5.06 13.25
N ALA A 261 5.67 -4.25 12.25
CA ALA A 261 4.94 -3.08 11.82
C ALA A 261 3.62 -3.44 11.15
N GLU A 262 3.60 -4.45 10.27
CA GLU A 262 2.36 -4.92 9.62
C GLU A 262 1.28 -5.29 10.65
N TYR A 263 1.64 -6.07 11.67
CA TYR A 263 0.72 -6.43 12.75
C TYR A 263 0.26 -5.22 13.54
N ALA A 264 1.18 -4.31 13.88
CA ALA A 264 0.85 -3.12 14.64
C ALA A 264 -0.08 -2.17 13.85
N PHE A 265 0.13 -2.02 12.54
CA PHE A 265 -0.71 -1.19 11.68
C PHE A 265 -2.10 -1.81 11.52
N ALA A 266 -2.19 -3.09 11.19
CA ALA A 266 -3.46 -3.79 11.07
C ALA A 266 -4.29 -3.75 12.37
N MET A 267 -3.65 -3.90 13.54
CA MET A 267 -4.38 -3.94 14.82
C MET A 267 -4.72 -2.57 15.41
N VAL A 268 -4.06 -1.49 14.99
CA VAL A 268 -4.22 -0.16 15.60
C VAL A 268 -4.72 0.86 14.60
N LEU A 269 -4.08 0.93 13.43
CA LEU A 269 -4.32 2.00 12.48
C LEU A 269 -5.50 1.74 11.56
N CYS A 270 -6.01 0.50 11.49
CA CYS A 270 -7.13 0.10 10.63
C CYS A 270 -8.46 -0.02 11.40
N HIS A 271 -9.07 1.14 11.74
CA HIS A 271 -10.30 1.22 12.56
C HIS A 271 -11.56 0.55 11.97
N GLU A 272 -11.62 0.41 10.65
CA GLU A 272 -12.80 -0.10 9.94
C GLU A 272 -12.64 -1.56 9.50
N HIS A 273 -11.79 -2.32 10.18
CA HIS A 273 -11.75 -3.76 9.95
C HIS A 273 -13.10 -4.40 10.26
N GLU A 274 -13.52 -5.26 9.34
CA GLU A 274 -14.64 -6.15 9.56
C GLU A 274 -14.35 -6.99 10.82
N LYS A 275 -15.34 -7.12 11.72
CA LYS A 275 -15.13 -7.80 13.02
C LYS A 275 -14.63 -9.24 12.87
N TRP A 276 -15.04 -9.91 11.79
CA TRP A 276 -14.61 -11.27 11.46
C TRP A 276 -13.16 -11.34 10.96
N TRP A 277 -12.61 -10.25 10.43
CA TRP A 277 -11.27 -10.21 9.86
C TRP A 277 -10.17 -10.07 10.92
N ILE A 278 -10.46 -9.39 12.02
CA ILE A 278 -9.53 -9.22 13.15
C ILE A 278 -8.94 -10.57 13.66
N PRO A 279 -9.75 -11.62 13.96
CA PRO A 279 -9.18 -12.90 14.37
C PRO A 279 -8.36 -13.58 13.26
N VAL A 280 -8.72 -13.40 11.98
CA VAL A 280 -7.93 -13.92 10.85
C VAL A 280 -6.58 -13.23 10.76
N LEU A 281 -6.53 -11.91 10.86
CA LEU A 281 -5.28 -11.14 10.92
C LEU A 281 -4.38 -11.60 12.06
N LYS A 282 -4.94 -11.87 13.24
CA LYS A 282 -4.18 -12.39 14.39
C LYS A 282 -3.62 -13.80 14.18
N ASP A 283 -4.22 -14.57 13.29
CA ASP A 283 -3.81 -15.93 12.94
C ASP A 283 -2.74 -15.95 11.83
N ILE A 284 -2.84 -15.04 10.85
CA ILE A 284 -1.90 -15.01 9.70
C ILE A 284 -0.68 -14.11 9.91
N LEU A 285 -0.75 -13.11 10.80
CA LEU A 285 0.35 -12.18 11.09
C LEU A 285 1.07 -12.56 12.39
N ASP A 286 2.37 -12.28 12.45
CA ASP A 286 3.15 -12.50 13.67
C ASP A 286 2.80 -11.42 14.70
N PRO A 287 2.33 -11.78 15.89
CA PRO A 287 1.95 -10.80 16.89
C PRO A 287 3.17 -10.03 17.42
N CYS A 288 3.02 -8.72 17.58
CA CYS A 288 4.03 -7.89 18.22
C CYS A 288 3.78 -7.75 19.74
N PRO A 289 4.80 -7.37 20.54
CA PRO A 289 4.60 -7.05 21.94
C PRO A 289 3.51 -5.99 22.16
N GLU A 290 2.71 -6.12 23.20
CA GLU A 290 1.62 -5.19 23.54
C GLU A 290 2.13 -3.74 23.65
N GLN A 291 3.35 -3.54 24.16
CA GLN A 291 3.97 -2.22 24.25
C GLN A 291 4.15 -1.53 22.89
N ARG A 292 4.34 -2.30 21.79
CA ARG A 292 4.36 -1.75 20.43
C ARG A 292 2.97 -1.28 20.01
N LEU A 293 1.93 -2.06 20.29
CA LEU A 293 0.54 -1.65 20.02
C LEU A 293 0.18 -0.39 20.78
N THR A 294 0.50 -0.33 22.09
CA THR A 294 0.28 0.86 22.91
C THR A 294 1.03 2.07 22.36
N PHE A 295 2.29 1.90 21.96
CA PHE A 295 3.07 2.99 21.39
C PHE A 295 2.49 3.47 20.05
N THR A 296 2.13 2.56 19.14
CA THR A 296 1.48 2.88 17.87
C THR A 296 0.21 3.70 18.09
N ARG A 297 -0.65 3.29 19.03
CA ARG A 297 -1.89 4.02 19.37
C ARG A 297 -1.61 5.42 19.91
N LEU A 298 -0.61 5.56 20.78
CA LEU A 298 -0.23 6.88 21.31
C LEU A 298 0.28 7.85 20.23
N VAL A 299 0.88 7.34 19.15
CA VAL A 299 1.30 8.17 18.02
C VAL A 299 0.07 8.56 17.19
N GLU A 300 -0.81 7.61 16.92
CA GLU A 300 -2.07 7.83 16.19
C GLU A 300 -3.01 8.83 16.89
N ASP A 301 -3.18 8.76 18.21
CA ASP A 301 -4.06 9.64 18.99
C ASP A 301 -3.73 11.13 18.84
N ASN A 302 -2.54 11.45 18.30
CA ASN A 302 -2.12 12.82 18.03
C ASN A 302 -2.43 13.29 16.60
N TYR A 303 -3.00 12.44 15.75
CA TYR A 303 -3.51 12.79 14.44
C TYR A 303 -5.02 13.01 14.50
N PRO A 304 -5.55 14.05 13.85
CA PRO A 304 -6.98 14.28 13.78
C PRO A 304 -7.65 13.20 12.92
N TYR A 305 -8.79 12.69 13.40
CA TYR A 305 -9.73 11.88 12.63
C TYR A 305 -10.54 12.74 11.64
#